data_AF-A0A6B3GM61-F1
#
_entry.id   AF-A0A6B3GM61-F1
#
_cell.length_a   1.000
_cell.length_b   1.000
_cell.length_c   1.000
_cell.angle_alpha   90.00
_cell.angle_beta   90.00
_cell.angle_gamma   90.00
#
_symmetry.space_group_name_H-M   'P 1'
#
loop_
_entity.id
_entity.type
_entity.pdbx_description
1 polymer ?
#
loop_
_entity_poly.entity_id
_entity_poly.type
_entity_poly.pdbx_seq_one_letter_code
_entity_poly.pdbx_strand_id
1 'polypeptide(L)'
;IRAALGEKKLNFLGVSYGTYLGAVYGTLFPTHVRRMVVDSVVDPSRKNIWYRANLNQDIAFQMRWDDWKAWVAQHDDVYGIGDTPQKVEKAWLEL
;
A
#
# COMPACT_ATOMS: atom_id res chain seq x y z
N ILE A 1 -17.13 -7.96 -17.20
CA ILE A 1 -16.31 -9.13 -16.83
C ILE A 1 -17.16 -10.23 -16.20
N ARG A 2 -17.63 -10.13 -14.93
CA ARG A 2 -18.47 -11.16 -14.29
C ARG A 2 -19.55 -11.75 -15.21
N ALA A 3 -20.42 -10.90 -15.77
CA ALA A 3 -21.52 -11.34 -16.63
C ALA A 3 -21.03 -11.98 -17.95
N ALA A 4 -19.98 -11.43 -18.56
CA ALA A 4 -19.40 -11.97 -19.79
C ALA A 4 -18.73 -13.34 -19.57
N LEU A 5 -18.27 -13.62 -18.35
CA LEU A 5 -17.77 -14.93 -17.92
C LEU A 5 -18.91 -15.91 -17.54
N GLY A 6 -20.18 -15.52 -17.64
CA GLY A 6 -21.32 -16.35 -17.25
C GLY A 6 -21.51 -16.52 -15.74
N GLU A 7 -20.69 -15.86 -14.91
CA GLU A 7 -20.69 -16.03 -13.46
C GLU A 7 -21.88 -15.34 -12.80
N LYS A 8 -22.70 -16.05 -12.01
CA LYS A 8 -23.85 -15.43 -11.32
C LYS A 8 -23.42 -14.45 -10.22
N LYS A 9 -22.36 -14.79 -9.47
CA LYS A 9 -21.78 -13.98 -8.39
C LYS A 9 -20.26 -14.00 -8.47
N LEU A 10 -19.63 -12.89 -8.11
CA LEU A 10 -18.19 -12.68 -8.18
C LEU A 10 -17.47 -13.27 -6.95
N ASN A 11 -16.38 -14.00 -7.19
CA ASN A 11 -15.33 -14.19 -6.19
C ASN A 11 -14.19 -13.22 -6.55
N PHE A 12 -13.72 -12.42 -5.59
CA PHE A 12 -12.75 -11.34 -5.85
C PHE A 12 -11.67 -11.29 -4.78
N LEU A 13 -10.42 -11.15 -5.23
CA LEU A 13 -9.28 -10.76 -4.41
C LEU A 13 -8.81 -9.39 -4.90
N GLY A 14 -8.88 -8.39 -4.02
CA GLY A 14 -8.35 -7.06 -4.29
C GLY A 14 -7.13 -6.79 -3.43
N VAL A 15 -6.05 -6.30 -4.04
CA VAL A 15 -4.86 -5.83 -3.31
C VAL A 15 -4.61 -4.39 -3.70
N SER A 16 -4.23 -3.54 -2.75
CA SER A 16 -3.94 -2.12 -2.99
C SER A 16 -5.11 -1.42 -3.70
N TYR A 17 -4.91 -0.80 -4.87
CA TYR A 17 -6.01 -0.19 -5.65
C TYR A 17 -7.19 -1.14 -5.92
N GLY A 18 -6.93 -2.44 -6.01
CA GLY A 18 -7.98 -3.46 -6.13
C GLY A 18 -8.97 -3.46 -4.97
N THR A 19 -8.59 -3.02 -3.77
CA THR A 19 -9.52 -2.92 -2.63
C THR A 19 -10.54 -1.80 -2.82
N TYR A 20 -10.13 -0.68 -3.45
CA TYR A 20 -11.06 0.39 -3.83
C TYR A 20 -12.08 -0.12 -4.86
N LEU A 21 -11.60 -0.85 -5.88
CA LEU A 21 -12.50 -1.50 -6.85
C LEU A 21 -13.45 -2.50 -6.19
N GLY A 22 -12.94 -3.30 -5.25
CA GLY A 22 -13.74 -4.23 -4.45
C GLY A 22 -14.84 -3.51 -3.66
N ALA A 23 -14.49 -2.41 -2.98
CA ALA A 23 -15.44 -1.60 -2.21
C ALA A 23 -16.52 -0.98 -3.10
N VAL A 24 -16.15 -0.40 -4.25
CA VAL A 24 -17.11 0.16 -5.22
C VAL A 24 -18.02 -0.93 -5.79
N TYR A 25 -17.47 -2.07 -6.21
CA TYR A 25 -18.25 -3.18 -6.75
C TYR A 25 -19.22 -3.76 -5.71
N GLY A 26 -18.74 -4.00 -4.48
CA GLY A 26 -19.56 -4.51 -3.38
C GLY A 26 -20.68 -3.55 -2.99
N THR A 27 -20.46 -2.25 -3.13
CA THR A 27 -21.48 -1.22 -2.88
C THR A 27 -22.53 -1.15 -4.00
N LEU A 28 -22.11 -1.17 -5.26
CA LEU A 28 -23.01 -1.03 -6.41
C LEU A 28 -23.77 -2.32 -6.73
N PHE A 29 -23.16 -3.49 -6.48
CA PHE A 29 -23.70 -4.80 -6.84
C PHE A 29 -23.65 -5.79 -5.66
N PRO A 30 -24.19 -5.45 -4.47
CA PRO A 30 -24.02 -6.27 -3.26
C PRO A 30 -24.56 -7.69 -3.41
N THR A 31 -25.65 -7.87 -4.16
CA THR A 31 -26.26 -9.18 -4.43
C THR A 31 -25.43 -10.06 -5.38
N HIS A 32 -24.44 -9.49 -6.06
CA HIS A 32 -23.56 -10.17 -7.00
C HIS A 32 -22.20 -10.53 -6.40
N VAL A 33 -21.99 -10.37 -5.09
CA VAL A 33 -20.77 -10.84 -4.41
C VAL A 33 -21.00 -12.23 -3.81
N ARG A 34 -20.05 -13.15 -4.02
CA ARG A 34 -20.01 -14.46 -3.36
C ARG A 34 -18.97 -14.49 -2.26
N ARG A 35 -17.72 -14.19 -2.59
CA ARG A 35 -16.59 -14.09 -1.66
C ARG A 35 -15.71 -12.92 -2.06
N MET A 36 -15.28 -12.13 -1.09
CA MET A 36 -14.41 -10.99 -1.34
C MET A 36 -13.36 -10.93 -0.26
N VAL A 37 -12.10 -10.87 -0.67
CA VAL A 37 -10.95 -10.59 0.20
C VAL A 37 -10.29 -9.33 -0.32
N VAL A 38 -9.98 -8.42 0.60
CA VAL A 38 -9.28 -7.18 0.31
C VAL A 38 -8.09 -7.04 1.26
N ASP A 39 -6.92 -6.73 0.71
CA ASP A 39 -5.65 -6.62 1.44
C ASP A 39 -4.91 -5.34 1.04
N SER A 40 -4.22 -4.71 1.99
CA SER A 40 -3.62 -3.37 1.85
C SER A 40 -4.66 -2.33 1.46
N VAL A 41 -5.64 -2.17 2.35
CA VAL A 41 -6.92 -1.51 2.06
C VAL A 41 -6.79 0.00 1.87
N VAL A 42 -7.21 0.46 0.69
CA VAL A 42 -7.49 1.87 0.40
C VAL A 42 -8.84 2.28 1.02
N ASP A 43 -8.84 3.32 1.85
CA ASP A 43 -10.07 3.93 2.39
C ASP A 43 -10.87 4.63 1.26
N PRO A 44 -12.08 4.15 0.91
CA PRO A 44 -12.88 4.71 -0.18
C PRO A 44 -13.64 5.98 0.19
N SER A 45 -13.56 6.46 1.44
CA SER A 45 -14.21 7.69 1.89
C SER A 45 -13.83 8.87 0.99
N ARG A 46 -14.82 9.64 0.52
CA ARG A 46 -14.58 10.85 -0.31
C ARG A 46 -13.69 11.88 0.38
N LYS A 47 -13.63 11.89 1.71
CA LYS A 47 -12.76 12.78 2.49
C LYS A 47 -11.30 12.32 2.51
N ASN A 48 -11.05 11.05 2.19
CA ASN A 48 -9.74 10.41 2.26
C ASN A 48 -9.17 10.10 0.87
N ILE A 49 -9.97 9.43 0.03
CA ILE A 49 -9.54 8.88 -1.25
C ILE A 49 -8.88 9.95 -2.13
N TRP A 50 -7.82 9.54 -2.83
CA TRP A 50 -6.93 10.38 -3.65
C TRP A 50 -5.95 11.21 -2.83
N TYR A 51 -6.16 12.53 -2.73
CA TYR A 51 -5.13 13.45 -2.25
C TYR A 51 -4.72 13.18 -0.80
N ARG A 52 -5.69 13.03 0.11
CA ARG A 52 -5.40 12.77 1.53
C ARG A 52 -4.79 11.38 1.72
N ALA A 53 -5.23 10.39 0.96
CA ALA A 53 -4.65 9.04 0.98
C ALA A 53 -3.16 9.08 0.61
N ASN A 54 -2.78 9.83 -0.43
CA ASN A 54 -1.37 10.00 -0.82
C ASN A 54 -0.56 10.69 0.28
N LEU A 55 -1.07 11.79 0.87
CA LEU A 55 -0.36 12.45 1.98
C LEU A 55 -0.14 11.53 3.18
N ASN A 56 -1.13 10.70 3.52
CA ASN A 56 -0.98 9.72 4.60
C ASN A 56 0.05 8.63 4.24
N GLN A 57 0.12 8.26 2.96
CA GLN A 57 1.09 7.30 2.46
C GLN A 57 2.52 7.89 2.50
N ASP A 58 2.71 9.17 2.20
CA ASP A 58 4.01 9.85 2.32
C ASP A 58 4.54 9.80 3.76
N ILE A 59 3.67 10.06 4.75
CA ILE A 59 4.01 9.94 6.17
C ILE A 59 4.44 8.51 6.50
N ALA A 60 3.68 7.51 6.04
CA ALA A 60 4.00 6.11 6.27
C ALA A 60 5.33 5.70 5.60
N PHE A 61 5.60 6.17 4.39
CA PHE A 61 6.87 5.94 3.70
C PHE A 61 8.04 6.57 4.45
N GLN A 62 7.89 7.80 4.93
CA GLN A 62 8.91 8.44 5.77
C GLN A 62 9.21 7.61 7.01
N MET A 63 8.18 7.09 7.69
CA MET A 63 8.38 6.19 8.84
C MET A 63 9.12 4.90 8.47
N ARG A 64 8.84 4.30 7.30
CA ARG A 64 9.56 3.10 6.83
C ARG A 64 10.99 3.42 6.39
N TRP A 65 11.21 4.61 5.83
CA TRP A 65 12.52 5.12 5.48
C TRP A 65 13.40 5.29 6.72
N ASP A 66 12.86 5.86 7.80
CA ASP A 66 13.58 6.02 9.06
C ASP A 66 13.91 4.67 9.71
N ASP A 67 12.97 3.71 9.69
CA ASP A 67 13.24 2.32 10.13
C ASP A 67 14.36 1.67 9.32
N TRP A 68 14.34 1.83 7.99
CA TRP A 68 15.35 1.26 7.10
C TRP A 68 16.73 1.86 7.37
N LYS A 69 16.83 3.20 7.47
CA LYS A 69 18.09 3.88 7.79
C LYS A 69 18.66 3.41 9.13
N ALA A 70 17.80 3.25 10.14
CA ALA A 70 18.20 2.73 11.44
C ALA A 70 18.71 1.29 11.37
N TRP A 71 18.03 0.43 10.59
CA TRP A 71 18.44 -0.94 10.42
C TRP A 71 19.77 -1.05 9.65
N VAL A 72 19.95 -0.29 8.57
CA VAL A 72 21.21 -0.28 7.81
C VAL A 72 22.37 0.22 8.66
N ALA A 73 22.16 1.27 9.45
CA ALA A 73 23.19 1.80 10.34
C ALA A 73 23.68 0.77 11.38
N GLN A 74 22.78 -0.11 11.85
CA GLN A 74 23.15 -1.22 12.75
C GLN A 74 23.99 -2.30 12.05
N HIS A 75 24.03 -2.32 10.72
CA HIS A 75 24.73 -3.29 9.88
C HIS A 75 25.77 -2.61 8.98
N ASP A 76 26.41 -1.54 9.47
CA ASP A 76 27.44 -0.81 8.72
C ASP A 76 28.65 -1.69 8.39
N ASP A 77 28.92 -2.72 9.19
CA ASP A 77 29.93 -3.75 8.90
C ASP A 77 29.65 -4.53 7.61
N VAL A 78 28.39 -4.61 7.19
CA VAL A 78 27.95 -5.24 5.94
C VAL A 78 27.82 -4.22 4.81
N TYR A 79 27.16 -3.09 5.07
CA TYR A 79 26.78 -2.15 4.02
C TYR A 79 27.81 -1.05 3.75
N GLY A 80 28.59 -0.65 4.77
CA GLY A 80 29.67 0.33 4.65
C GLY A 80 29.23 1.73 4.21
N ILE A 81 27.98 2.11 4.46
CA ILE A 81 27.40 3.41 4.06
C ILE A 81 27.04 4.31 5.25
N GLY A 82 27.44 3.94 6.47
CA GLY A 82 27.34 4.75 7.67
C GLY A 82 26.76 4.01 8.87
N ASP A 83 27.39 4.17 10.02
CA ASP A 83 26.99 3.64 11.33
C ASP A 83 25.89 4.45 12.05
N THR A 84 25.34 5.50 11.42
CA THR A 84 24.18 6.24 11.93
C THR A 84 23.15 6.49 10.82
N PRO A 85 21.85 6.63 11.16
CA PRO A 85 20.82 6.92 10.16
C PRO A 85 21.13 8.14 9.29
N GLN A 86 21.75 9.19 9.87
CA GLN A 86 22.10 10.42 9.15
C GLN A 86 23.25 10.21 8.17
N LYS A 87 24.23 9.37 8.52
CA LYS A 87 25.31 9.00 7.60
C LYS A 87 24.77 8.15 6.45
N VAL A 88 23.90 7.17 6.74
CA VAL A 88 23.21 6.37 5.72
C VAL A 88 22.42 7.26 4.75
N GLU A 89 21.66 8.22 5.27
CA GLU A 89 20.89 9.16 4.43
C GLU A 89 21.80 10.01 3.54
N LYS A 90 22.87 10.57 4.09
CA LYS A 90 23.82 11.36 3.32
C LYS A 90 24.46 10.53 2.21
N ALA A 91 24.94 9.32 2.53
CA ALA A 91 25.54 8.43 1.56
C ALA A 91 24.55 8.02 0.47
N TRP A 92 23.29 7.71 0.84
CA TRP A 92 22.23 7.35 -0.10
C TRP A 92 21.92 8.46 -1.11
N LEU A 93 21.92 9.72 -0.68
CA LEU A 93 21.66 10.87 -1.57
C LEU A 93 22.81 11.18 -2.54
N GLU A 94 24.00 10.60 -2.30
CA GLU A 94 25.16 10.73 -3.18
C GLU A 94 25.27 9.57 -4.19
N LEU A 95 24.45 8.51 -4.05
CA LEU A 95 24.33 7.39 -5.01
C LEU A 95 23.44 7.76 -6.21
#